data_AF-A0A7C6P8R5-F1
#
_entry.id   AF-A0A7C6P8R5-F1
#
_cell.length_a   1.000
_cell.length_b   1.000
_cell.length_c   1.000
_cell.angle_alpha   90.00
_cell.angle_beta   90.00
_cell.angle_gamma   90.00
#
_symmetry.space_group_name_H-M   'P 1'
#
loop_
_entity.id
_entity.type
_entity.pdbx_description
1 polymer ?
#
loop_
_entity_poly.entity_id
_entity_poly.type
_entity_poly.pdbx_seq_one_letter_code
_entity_poly.pdbx_strand_id
1 'polypeptide(L)'
;MYHQDWLMRKIETIIQMVAKIIFKKDFERDNIQFDIYDESNSVEIHRLYERLIDLINELKINEAENILFVEINNDDLIYIKIAVDFYNRLNKLNDEELERANFTREEIKSGLEDILKLYNISLTI
;
A
#
# COMPACT_ATOMS: atom_id res chain seq x y z
N MET A 1 -11.22 19.21 2.22
CA MET A 1 -11.38 18.94 0.79
C MET A 1 -10.07 19.15 0.03
N TYR A 2 -9.68 20.37 -0.38
CA TYR A 2 -8.51 20.57 -1.26
C TYR A 2 -7.17 19.93 -0.79
N HIS A 3 -6.87 19.95 0.52
CA HIS A 3 -5.65 19.33 1.05
C HIS A 3 -5.67 17.80 0.93
N GLN A 4 -6.82 17.20 1.27
CA GLN A 4 -7.02 15.75 1.24
C GLN A 4 -7.03 15.25 -0.22
N ASP A 5 -7.72 15.96 -1.13
CA ASP A 5 -7.70 15.66 -2.56
C ASP A 5 -6.28 15.73 -3.16
N TRP A 6 -5.48 16.70 -2.71
CA TRP A 6 -4.08 16.82 -3.11
C TRP A 6 -3.22 15.67 -2.59
N LEU A 7 -3.39 15.28 -1.32
CA LEU A 7 -2.70 14.14 -0.72
C LEU A 7 -3.04 12.83 -1.43
N MET A 8 -4.32 12.58 -1.70
CA MET A 8 -4.77 11.38 -2.43
C MET A 8 -4.08 11.26 -3.78
N ARG A 9 -4.05 12.35 -4.57
CA ARG A 9 -3.35 12.37 -5.87
C ARG A 9 -1.84 12.19 -5.74
N LYS A 10 -1.23 12.73 -4.68
CA LYS A 10 0.20 12.55 -4.41
C LYS A 10 0.51 11.09 -4.09
N ILE A 11 -0.31 10.44 -3.26
CA ILE A 11 -0.19 9.02 -2.93
C ILE A 11 -0.36 8.16 -4.18
N GLU A 12 -1.38 8.42 -5.00
CA GLU A 12 -1.57 7.74 -6.31
C GLU A 12 -0.35 7.88 -7.22
N THR A 13 0.24 9.08 -7.28
CA THR A 13 1.43 9.35 -8.08
C THR A 13 2.63 8.52 -7.60
N ILE A 14 2.85 8.44 -6.29
CA ILE A 14 3.89 7.60 -5.68
C ILE A 14 3.66 6.12 -6.06
N ILE A 15 2.44 5.60 -5.85
CA ILE A 15 2.07 4.22 -6.16
C ILE A 15 2.34 3.92 -7.65
N GLN A 16 1.94 4.81 -8.56
CA GLN A 16 2.17 4.65 -10.00
C GLN A 16 3.67 4.62 -10.35
N MET A 17 4.48 5.49 -9.74
CA MET A 17 5.94 5.51 -9.97
C MET A 17 6.60 4.22 -9.49
N VAL A 18 6.29 3.81 -8.26
CA VAL A 18 6.83 2.58 -7.66
C VAL A 18 6.43 1.38 -8.50
N ALA A 19 5.17 1.32 -8.92
CA ALA A 19 4.66 0.20 -9.67
C ALA A 19 5.35 0.08 -11.05
N LYS A 20 5.65 1.21 -11.70
CA LYS A 20 6.45 1.24 -12.94
C LYS A 20 7.89 0.79 -12.73
N ILE A 21 8.55 1.27 -11.66
CA ILE A 21 9.96 0.98 -11.38
C ILE A 21 10.16 -0.50 -11.03
N ILE A 22 9.34 -1.02 -10.10
CA ILE A 22 9.55 -2.34 -9.52
C ILE A 22 8.95 -3.43 -10.39
N PHE A 23 7.73 -3.24 -10.90
CA PHE A 23 7.01 -4.31 -11.60
C PHE A 23 7.13 -4.22 -13.12
N LYS A 24 7.79 -3.17 -13.64
CA LYS A 24 8.00 -2.94 -15.09
C LYS A 24 6.69 -3.05 -15.91
N LYS A 25 5.54 -2.80 -15.27
CA LYS A 25 4.22 -2.82 -15.90
C LYS A 25 3.80 -1.39 -16.25
N ASP A 26 3.41 -1.18 -17.49
CA ASP A 26 2.70 0.01 -17.91
C ASP A 26 1.27 -0.09 -17.39
N PHE A 27 1.03 0.44 -16.19
CA PHE A 27 -0.32 0.56 -15.67
C PHE A 27 -1.07 1.63 -16.47
N GLU A 28 -2.23 1.26 -17.03
CA GLU A 28 -3.25 2.26 -17.36
C GLU A 28 -3.66 2.97 -16.07
N ARG A 29 -3.78 4.30 -16.14
CA ARG A 29 -3.75 5.22 -14.99
C ARG A 29 -4.71 4.89 -13.84
N ASP A 30 -5.77 4.11 -14.09
CA ASP A 30 -6.90 4.04 -13.19
C ASP A 30 -7.13 2.67 -12.52
N ASN A 31 -6.38 1.61 -12.86
CA ASN A 31 -6.61 0.27 -12.29
C ASN A 31 -5.33 -0.53 -12.06
N ILE A 32 -4.49 -0.06 -11.13
CA ILE A 32 -3.38 -0.85 -10.62
C ILE A 32 -3.94 -2.04 -9.84
N GLN A 33 -3.82 -3.24 -10.41
CA GLN A 33 -4.06 -4.51 -9.73
C GLN A 33 -2.73 -5.24 -9.58
N PHE A 34 -2.35 -5.50 -8.34
CA PHE A 34 -1.18 -6.28 -8.02
C PHE A 34 -1.58 -7.75 -7.92
N ASP A 35 -0.99 -8.57 -8.79
CA ASP A 35 -1.21 -10.02 -8.77
C ASP A 35 -0.43 -10.67 -7.61
N ILE A 36 -1.02 -10.71 -6.41
CA ILE A 36 -0.39 -11.32 -5.23
C ILE A 36 -0.63 -12.84 -5.17
N TYR A 37 -1.70 -13.33 -5.79
CA TYR A 37 -2.10 -14.74 -5.75
C TYR A 37 -1.43 -15.60 -6.84
N ASP A 38 -0.27 -15.18 -7.34
CA ASP A 38 0.55 -15.99 -8.23
C ASP A 38 0.91 -17.32 -7.52
N GLU A 39 0.74 -18.44 -8.22
CA GLU A 39 1.00 -19.80 -7.70
C GLU A 39 2.46 -20.01 -7.31
N SER A 40 3.38 -19.18 -7.79
CA SER A 40 4.80 -19.20 -7.40
C SER A 40 5.08 -18.58 -6.02
N ASN A 41 4.15 -17.79 -5.47
CA ASN A 41 4.29 -17.23 -4.13
C ASN A 41 3.99 -18.27 -3.06
N SER A 42 4.59 -18.12 -1.88
CA SER A 42 4.37 -19.06 -0.79
C SER A 42 2.98 -18.89 -0.15
N VAL A 43 2.51 -19.95 0.53
CA VAL A 43 1.24 -19.92 1.26
C VAL A 43 1.24 -18.85 2.35
N GLU A 44 2.41 -18.58 2.95
CA GLU A 44 2.58 -17.53 3.96
C GLU A 44 2.34 -16.13 3.37
N ILE A 45 2.80 -15.87 2.15
CA ILE A 45 2.55 -14.62 1.43
C ILE A 45 1.05 -14.42 1.18
N HIS A 46 0.36 -15.46 0.70
CA HIS A 46 -1.09 -15.37 0.49
C HIS A 46 -1.83 -15.13 1.79
N ARG A 47 -1.51 -15.85 2.87
CA ARG A 47 -2.11 -15.68 4.20
C ARG A 47 -1.86 -14.30 4.79
N LEU A 48 -0.64 -13.77 4.65
CA LEU A 48 -0.32 -12.42 5.07
C LEU A 48 -1.21 -11.42 4.34
N TYR A 49 -1.28 -11.53 3.02
CA TYR A 49 -2.07 -10.62 2.21
C TYR A 49 -3.57 -10.70 2.55
N GLU A 50 -4.14 -11.91 2.63
CA GLU A 50 -5.54 -12.12 3.06
C GLU A 50 -5.82 -11.46 4.42
N ARG A 51 -4.94 -11.69 5.42
CA ARG A 51 -5.08 -11.08 6.75
C ARG A 51 -5.08 -9.56 6.70
N LEU A 52 -4.22 -8.95 5.87
CA LEU A 52 -4.19 -7.49 5.72
C LEU A 52 -5.49 -6.97 5.09
N ILE A 53 -6.03 -7.67 4.08
CA ILE A 53 -7.30 -7.30 3.43
C ILE A 53 -8.46 -7.41 4.42
N ASP A 54 -8.53 -8.47 5.22
CA ASP A 54 -9.58 -8.63 6.23
C ASP A 54 -9.56 -7.50 7.25
N LEU A 55 -8.37 -7.10 7.73
CA LEU A 55 -8.25 -5.99 8.67
C LEU A 55 -8.63 -4.64 8.04
N ILE A 56 -8.35 -4.41 6.75
CA ILE A 56 -8.86 -3.22 6.03
C ILE A 56 -10.38 -3.24 6.00
N ASN A 57 -10.99 -4.37 5.65
CA ASN A 57 -12.45 -4.51 5.59
C ASN A 57 -13.12 -4.31 6.97
N GLU A 58 -12.42 -4.64 8.04
CA GLU A 58 -12.84 -4.39 9.43
C GLU A 58 -12.49 -2.99 9.94
N LEU A 59 -11.90 -2.12 9.12
CA LEU A 59 -11.38 -0.79 9.48
C LEU A 59 -10.35 -0.81 10.63
N LYS A 60 -9.67 -1.94 10.84
CA LYS A 60 -8.56 -2.10 11.79
C LYS A 60 -7.22 -1.73 11.14
N ILE A 61 -7.16 -0.54 10.54
CA ILE A 61 -6.03 -0.11 9.70
C ILE A 61 -4.71 -0.06 10.48
N ASN A 62 -4.74 0.49 11.70
CA ASN A 62 -3.57 0.55 12.58
C ASN A 62 -3.01 -0.85 12.91
N GLU A 63 -3.88 -1.84 13.12
CA GLU A 63 -3.44 -3.22 13.36
C GLU A 63 -2.82 -3.82 12.09
N ALA A 64 -3.45 -3.59 10.93
CA ALA A 64 -2.96 -4.06 9.65
C ALA A 64 -1.58 -3.48 9.31
N GLU A 65 -1.39 -2.17 9.52
CA GLU A 65 -0.11 -1.50 9.29
C GLU A 65 1.00 -2.06 10.21
N ASN A 66 0.70 -2.27 11.49
CA ASN A 66 1.65 -2.90 12.42
C ASN A 66 2.08 -4.29 11.94
N ILE A 67 1.13 -5.12 11.49
CA ILE A 67 1.44 -6.44 10.94
C ILE A 67 2.29 -6.33 9.67
N LEU A 68 1.94 -5.42 8.76
CA LEU A 68 2.72 -5.18 7.55
C LEU A 68 4.18 -4.85 7.87
N PHE A 69 4.44 -3.95 8.82
CA PHE A 69 5.80 -3.57 9.22
C PHE A 69 6.55 -4.67 9.99
N VAL A 70 5.86 -5.55 10.73
CA VAL A 70 6.48 -6.69 11.40
C VAL A 70 6.91 -7.77 10.40
N GLU A 71 6.09 -8.01 9.39
CA GLU A 71 6.26 -9.14 8.46
C GLU A 71 7.10 -8.78 7.23
N ILE A 72 7.34 -7.49 6.96
CA ILE A 72 8.08 -7.05 5.78
C ILE A 72 9.50 -7.63 5.75
N ASN A 73 9.83 -8.27 4.63
CA ASN A 73 11.20 -8.64 4.29
C ASN A 73 11.68 -7.78 3.12
N ASN A 74 12.64 -6.88 3.37
CA ASN A 74 13.12 -5.94 2.36
C ASN A 74 14.06 -6.56 1.31
N ASP A 75 14.49 -7.80 1.50
CA ASP A 75 15.23 -8.57 0.50
C ASP A 75 14.30 -9.22 -0.57
N ASP A 76 12.99 -9.22 -0.34
CA ASP A 76 12.01 -9.84 -1.24
C ASP A 76 10.99 -8.81 -1.80
N LEU A 77 10.92 -8.76 -3.13
CA LEU A 77 10.09 -7.81 -3.88
C LEU A 77 8.59 -8.10 -3.77
N ILE A 78 8.17 -9.29 -3.32
CA ILE A 78 6.75 -9.56 -3.11
C ILE A 78 6.17 -8.70 -1.97
N TYR A 79 6.97 -8.41 -0.95
CA TYR A 79 6.52 -7.65 0.21
C TYR A 79 6.32 -6.16 -0.12
N ILE A 80 7.17 -5.55 -0.96
CA ILE A 80 6.90 -4.18 -1.44
C ILE A 80 5.66 -4.14 -2.33
N LYS A 81 5.36 -5.22 -3.07
CA LYS A 81 4.12 -5.32 -3.85
C LYS A 81 2.89 -5.35 -2.95
N ILE A 82 2.93 -6.14 -1.87
CA ILE A 82 1.89 -6.18 -0.83
C ILE A 82 1.71 -4.80 -0.19
N ALA A 83 2.80 -4.17 0.23
CA ALA A 83 2.75 -2.87 0.89
C ALA A 83 2.17 -1.78 -0.02
N VAL A 84 2.59 -1.73 -1.28
CA VAL A 84 2.08 -0.73 -2.24
C VAL A 84 0.59 -0.97 -2.53
N ASP A 85 0.14 -2.22 -2.65
CA ASP A 85 -1.30 -2.52 -2.78
C ASP A 85 -2.08 -2.14 -1.53
N PHE A 86 -1.55 -2.43 -0.34
CA PHE A 86 -2.12 -2.06 0.95
C PHE A 86 -2.41 -0.56 1.02
N TYR A 87 -1.41 0.30 0.81
CA TYR A 87 -1.62 1.75 0.84
C TYR A 87 -2.49 2.26 -0.32
N ASN A 88 -2.48 1.60 -1.49
CA ASN A 88 -3.40 1.89 -2.58
C ASN A 88 -4.86 1.65 -2.18
N ARG A 89 -5.15 0.58 -1.44
CA ARG A 89 -6.49 0.29 -0.91
C ARG A 89 -6.90 1.29 0.16
N LEU A 90 -6.01 1.61 1.10
CA LEU A 90 -6.29 2.65 2.10
C LEU A 90 -6.61 3.99 1.43
N ASN A 91 -5.88 4.34 0.37
CA ASN A 91 -6.11 5.59 -0.36
C ASN A 91 -7.46 5.63 -1.11
N LYS A 92 -8.10 4.47 -1.34
CA LYS A 92 -9.42 4.37 -1.96
C LYS A 92 -10.59 4.39 -0.97
N LEU A 93 -10.32 4.17 0.32
CA LEU A 93 -11.32 4.37 1.37
C LEU A 93 -11.78 5.84 1.35
N ASN A 94 -13.05 6.08 1.65
CA ASN A 94 -13.56 7.43 1.81
C ASN A 94 -13.17 8.02 3.18
N ASP A 95 -13.33 9.33 3.33
CA ASP A 95 -12.89 10.04 4.53
C ASP A 95 -13.63 9.57 5.80
N GLU A 96 -14.90 9.16 5.70
CA GLU A 96 -15.65 8.61 6.85
C GLU A 96 -15.12 7.25 7.30
N GLU A 97 -14.70 6.40 6.36
CA GLU A 97 -14.10 5.09 6.65
C GLU A 97 -12.76 5.26 7.38
N LEU A 98 -11.92 6.19 6.91
CA LEU A 98 -10.66 6.53 7.55
C LEU A 98 -10.83 7.14 8.94
N GLU A 99 -11.82 8.04 9.11
CA GLU A 99 -12.14 8.62 10.41
C GLU A 99 -12.59 7.53 11.41
N ARG A 100 -13.45 6.60 11.00
CA ARG A 100 -13.85 5.44 11.83
C ARG A 100 -12.67 4.53 12.20
N ALA A 101 -11.70 4.41 11.32
CA ALA A 101 -10.48 3.64 11.55
C ALA A 101 -9.43 4.39 12.40
N ASN A 102 -9.67 5.67 12.74
CA ASN A 102 -8.70 6.57 13.35
C ASN A 102 -7.38 6.59 12.56
N PHE A 103 -7.49 6.87 11.26
CA PHE A 103 -6.37 6.94 10.33
C PHE A 103 -6.55 8.13 9.37
N THR A 104 -5.46 8.66 8.83
CA THR A 104 -5.44 9.87 8.01
C THR A 104 -4.74 9.67 6.66
N ARG A 105 -4.98 10.55 5.68
CA ARG A 105 -4.25 10.50 4.40
C ARG A 105 -2.77 10.78 4.60
N GLU A 106 -2.43 11.62 5.56
CA GLU A 106 -1.07 11.94 5.95
C GLU A 106 -0.34 10.69 6.47
N GLU A 107 -1.01 9.85 7.27
CA GLU A 107 -0.48 8.56 7.73
C GLU A 107 -0.30 7.59 6.55
N ILE A 108 -1.26 7.48 5.63
CA ILE A 108 -1.10 6.66 4.41
C ILE A 108 0.15 7.09 3.64
N LYS A 109 0.34 8.39 3.44
CA LYS A 109 1.52 8.93 2.75
C LYS A 109 2.81 8.60 3.52
N SER A 110 2.82 8.84 4.83
CA SER A 110 4.01 8.61 5.66
C SER A 110 4.40 7.13 5.67
N GLY A 111 3.45 6.23 5.91
CA GLY A 111 3.68 4.79 5.92
C GLY A 111 4.19 4.28 4.57
N LEU A 112 3.60 4.76 3.46
CA LEU A 112 4.10 4.43 2.12
C LEU A 112 5.55 4.92 1.90
N GLU A 113 5.86 6.16 2.28
CA GLU A 113 7.23 6.70 2.17
C GLU A 113 8.22 5.92 3.04
N ASP A 114 7.81 5.45 4.22
CA ASP A 114 8.64 4.66 5.11
C ASP A 114 8.93 3.27 4.55
N ILE A 115 7.94 2.60 3.94
CA ILE A 115 8.17 1.36 3.18
C ILE A 115 9.21 1.60 2.08
N LEU A 116 9.06 2.64 1.27
CA LEU A 116 9.99 2.88 0.17
C LEU A 116 11.43 3.12 0.64
N LYS A 117 11.61 3.76 1.81
CA LYS A 117 12.93 3.91 2.43
C LYS A 117 13.55 2.56 2.81
N LEU A 118 12.76 1.59 3.30
CA LEU A 118 13.25 0.25 3.64
C LEU A 118 13.84 -0.49 2.43
N TYR A 119 13.35 -0.19 1.23
CA TYR A 119 13.84 -0.72 -0.04
C TYR A 119 14.86 0.20 -0.75
N ASN A 120 15.37 1.23 -0.06
CA ASN A 120 16.28 2.24 -0.61
C ASN A 120 15.73 2.97 -1.86
N ILE A 121 14.41 3.05 -2.01
CA ILE A 121 13.76 3.77 -3.11
C ILE A 121 13.53 5.20 -2.68
N SER A 122 14.25 6.12 -3.31
CA SER A 122 14.05 7.56 -3.13
C SER A 122 13.31 8.14 -4.32
N LEU A 123 12.12 8.68 -4.08
CA LEU A 123 11.35 9.40 -5.10
C LEU A 123 11.57 10.90 -4.90
N THR A 124 11.99 11.58 -5.96
CA THR A 124 11.97 13.05 -6.01
C THR A 124 10.61 13.46 -6.57
N ILE A 125 9.71 13.93 -5.69
CA ILE A 125 8.32 14.27 -6.00
C ILE A 125 7.99 15.68 -5.54
#